data_AF-A0A843KZS4-F1
#
_entry.id   AF-A0A843KZS4-F1
#
_cell.length_a   1.000
_cell.length_b   1.000
_cell.length_c   1.000
_cell.angle_alpha   90.00
_cell.angle_beta   90.00
_cell.angle_gamma   90.00
#
_symmetry.space_group_name_H-M   'P 1'
#
loop_
_entity.id
_entity.type
_entity.pdbx_description
1 polymer ?
#
loop_
_entity_poly.entity_id
_entity_poly.type
_entity_poly.pdbx_seq_one_letter_code
_entity_poly.pdbx_strand_id
1 'polypeptide(L)' 'MSETKGHFERGRWVEDPEPAPVAPTTGSAGRHPPGTPDAHEQIEQAARKAGEDLERAINAWAESARKAWQKR' A
#
# COMPACT_ATOMS: atom_id res chain seq x y z
N MET A 1 41.15 0.08 -2.31
CA MET A 1 40.77 -0.74 -1.14
C MET A 1 39.36 -1.22 -1.41
N SER A 2 39.15 -2.52 -1.63
CA SER A 2 37.82 -3.09 -1.85
C SER A 2 37.18 -3.37 -0.49
N GLU A 3 36.05 -2.73 -0.19
CA GLU A 3 35.27 -3.04 1.01
C GLU A 3 34.51 -4.35 0.78
N THR A 4 34.91 -5.42 1.47
CA THR A 4 34.21 -6.71 1.41
C THR A 4 32.89 -6.60 2.15
N LYS A 5 31.77 -6.58 1.43
CA LYS A 5 30.42 -6.55 2.02
C LYS A 5 30.06 -7.93 2.58
N GLY A 6 29.56 -7.95 3.80
CA GLY A 6 29.10 -9.15 4.50
C GLY A 6 28.11 -8.77 5.58
N HIS A 7 27.47 -9.77 6.19
CA HIS A 7 26.55 -9.58 7.31
C HIS A 7 26.85 -10.58 8.43
N PHE A 8 26.51 -10.21 9.66
CA PHE A 8 26.74 -11.05 10.84
C PHE A 8 25.50 -11.89 11.11
N GLU A 9 25.62 -13.22 10.99
CA GLU A 9 24.56 -14.17 11.27
C GLU A 9 24.98 -15.10 12.42
N ARG A 10 24.18 -15.13 13.50
CA ARG A 10 24.30 -16.09 14.61
C ARG A 10 25.71 -16.22 15.19
N GLY A 11 26.39 -15.09 15.42
CA GLY A 11 27.73 -15.07 16.03
C GLY A 11 28.88 -15.25 15.04
N ARG A 12 28.61 -15.34 13.73
CA ARG A 12 29.63 -15.49 12.68
C ARG A 12 29.47 -14.40 11.62
N TRP A 13 30.60 -13.84 11.19
CA TRP A 13 30.63 -12.99 10.01
C TRP A 13 30.53 -13.85 8.74
N VAL A 14 29.53 -13.58 7.91
CA VAL A 14 29.28 -14.23 6.62
C VAL A 14 29.52 -13.19 5.53
N GLU A 15 30.45 -13.46 4.62
CA GLU A 15 30.64 -12.62 3.43
C GLU A 15 29.45 -12.78 2.48
N ASP A 16 28.91 -11.67 1.99
CA ASP A 16 27.77 -11.71 1.08
C ASP A 16 28.31 -12.22 -0.26
N PRO A 17 27.81 -13.35 -0.78
CA PRO A 17 28.26 -13.83 -2.08
C PRO A 17 27.91 -12.76 -3.13
N GLU A 18 28.90 -12.37 -3.93
CA GLU A 18 28.66 -11.46 -5.06
C GLU A 18 27.47 -12.00 -5.86
N PRO A 19 26.42 -11.18 -6.11
CA PRO A 19 25.17 -11.69 -6.65
C PRO A 19 25.46 -12.39 -7.97
N ALA A 20 25.28 -13.71 -8.00
CA ALA A 20 25.31 -14.46 -9.23
C ALA A 20 24.36 -13.78 -10.22
N PRO A 21 24.71 -13.64 -11.51
CA PRO A 21 23.86 -12.97 -12.48
C PRO A 21 22.51 -13.67 -12.49
N VAL A 22 21.52 -13.02 -11.87
CA VAL A 22 20.17 -13.56 -11.77
C VAL A 22 19.61 -13.60 -13.19
N ALA A 23 19.51 -14.80 -13.76
CA ALA A 23 18.59 -15.02 -14.87
C ALA A 23 17.20 -14.56 -14.39
N PRO A 24 16.46 -13.74 -15.15
CA PRO A 24 15.21 -13.17 -14.67
C PRO A 24 14.20 -14.29 -14.39
N THR A 25 14.02 -14.62 -13.11
CA THR A 25 12.91 -15.44 -12.65
C THR A 25 11.66 -14.57 -12.67
N THR A 26 10.96 -14.58 -13.80
CA THR A 26 9.60 -14.03 -13.91
C THR A 26 8.66 -14.88 -13.05
N GLY A 27 8.64 -14.59 -11.76
CA GLY A 27 7.92 -15.37 -10.78
C GLY A 27 7.77 -14.58 -9.49
N SER A 28 6.99 -13.50 -9.56
CA SER A 28 6.28 -12.80 -8.46
C SER A 28 6.24 -11.28 -8.69
N ALA A 29 5.55 -10.86 -9.74
CA ALA A 29 5.04 -9.49 -9.84
C ALA A 29 3.64 -9.41 -9.19
N GLY A 30 3.57 -9.70 -7.89
CA GLY A 30 2.43 -9.34 -7.04
C GLY A 30 2.41 -7.86 -6.65
N ARG A 31 3.01 -6.99 -7.48
CA ARG A 31 2.95 -5.54 -7.37
C ARG A 31 2.71 -5.02 -8.77
N HIS A 32 1.50 -4.51 -9.00
CA HIS A 32 1.24 -3.61 -10.10
C HIS A 32 2.38 -2.56 -10.13
N PRO A 33 3.00 -2.29 -11.28
CA PRO A 33 4.03 -1.26 -11.36
C PRO A 33 3.41 0.08 -10.94
N PRO A 34 3.96 0.79 -9.93
CA PRO A 34 3.54 2.15 -9.65
C PRO A 34 4.08 3.03 -10.77
N GLY A 35 3.22 3.38 -11.73
CA GLY A 35 3.62 4.20 -12.87
C GLY A 35 2.78 4.05 -14.14
N THR A 36 1.77 3.18 -14.16
CA THR A 36 0.79 3.19 -15.26
C THR A 36 -0.25 4.32 -15.03
N PRO A 37 -0.63 5.10 -16.06
CA PRO A 37 -1.68 6.14 -15.95
C PRO A 37 -2.98 5.61 -15.34
N ASP A 38 -3.28 4.34 -15.65
CA ASP A 38 -4.41 3.57 -15.17
C ASP A 38 -4.45 3.42 -13.64
N ALA A 39 -3.30 3.27 -12.97
CA ALA A 39 -3.25 3.14 -11.51
C ALA A 39 -3.58 4.46 -10.80
N HIS A 40 -3.16 5.59 -11.38
CA HIS A 40 -3.46 6.91 -10.82
C HIS A 40 -4.95 7.22 -10.91
N GLU A 41 -5.56 6.96 -12.07
CA GLU A 41 -7.00 7.13 -12.27
C GLU A 41 -7.83 6.26 -11.32
N GLN A 42 -7.43 5.00 -11.11
CA GLN A 42 -8.09 4.11 -10.16
C GLN A 42 -8.00 4.64 -8.71
N ILE A 43 -6.85 5.19 -8.31
CA ILE A 43 -6.67 5.78 -6.98
C ILE A 43 -7.56 7.03 -6.81
N GLU A 44 -7.62 7.90 -7.82
CA GLU A 44 -8.47 9.08 -7.79
C GLU A 44 -9.95 8.74 -7.73
N GLN A 45 -10.39 7.75 -8.53
CA GLN A 45 -11.78 7.27 -8.51
C GLN A 45 -12.11 6.64 -7.15
N ALA A 46 -11.21 5.85 -6.58
CA ALA A 46 -11.40 5.26 -5.26
C ALA A 46 -11.49 6.34 -4.16
N ALA A 47 -10.64 7.36 -4.22
CA ALA A 47 -10.66 8.47 -3.29
C ALA A 47 -11.96 9.28 -3.39
N ARG A 48 -12.42 9.57 -4.62
CA ARG A 48 -13.69 10.26 -4.86
C ARG A 48 -14.86 9.48 -4.27
N LYS A 49 -14.96 8.19 -4.60
CA LYS A 49 -16.01 7.31 -4.11
C LYS A 49 -16.01 7.19 -2.58
N ALA A 50 -14.83 7.09 -1.98
CA ALA A 50 -14.70 7.06 -0.53
C ALA A 50 -15.18 8.37 0.13
N GLY A 51 -14.90 9.52 -0.51
CA GLY A 51 -15.41 10.82 -0.07
C GLY A 51 -16.94 10.91 -0.13
N GLU A 52 -17.53 10.46 -1.24
CA GLU A 52 -18.99 10.43 -1.41
C GLU A 52 -19.68 9.51 -0.38
N ASP A 53 -19.09 8.34 -0.12
CA ASP A 53 -19.61 7.40 0.87
C ASP A 53 -19.54 7.98 2.30
N LEU A 54 -18.43 8.66 2.63
CA LEU A 54 -18.26 9.34 3.91
C LEU A 54 -19.27 10.46 4.11
N GLU A 55 -19.47 11.33 3.11
CA GLU A 55 -20.46 12.40 3.17
C GLU A 55 -21.87 11.83 3.40
N ARG A 56 -22.22 10.77 2.69
CA ARG A 56 -23.51 10.09 2.84
C ARG A 56 -23.68 9.50 4.24
N ALA A 57 -22.64 8.87 4.78
CA ALA A 57 -22.68 8.30 6.13
C ALA A 57 -22.86 9.38 7.20
N ILE A 58 -22.16 10.51 7.08
CA ILE A 58 -22.30 11.66 7.99
C ILE A 58 -23.71 12.24 7.94
N ASN A 59 -24.25 12.44 6.73
CA ASN A 59 -25.61 12.96 6.57
C ASN A 59 -26.66 12.00 7.15
N ALA A 60 -26.54 10.70 6.89
CA ALA A 60 -27.45 9.69 7.45
C ALA A 60 -27.40 9.66 8.99
N TRP A 61 -26.19 9.79 9.56
CA TRP A 61 -26.02 9.90 11.01
C TRP A 61 -26.67 11.17 11.56
N ALA A 62 -26.45 12.32 10.94
CA ALA A 62 -27.03 13.60 11.37
C ALA A 62 -28.57 13.59 11.31
N GLU A 63 -29.16 13.02 10.26
CA GLU A 63 -30.61 12.84 10.15
C GLU A 63 -31.16 11.92 11.24
N SER A 64 -30.47 10.82 11.52
CA SER A 64 -30.84 9.89 12.58
C SER A 64 -30.83 10.55 13.95
N ALA A 65 -29.79 11.35 14.24
CA ALA A 65 -29.69 12.12 15.48
C ALA A 65 -30.82 13.16 15.61
N ARG A 66 -31.12 13.92 14.54
CA ARG A 66 -32.24 14.88 14.52
C ARG A 66 -33.57 14.20 14.80
N LYS A 67 -33.83 13.06 14.15
CA LYS A 67 -35.06 12.29 14.33
C LYS A 67 -35.22 11.78 15.76
N ALA A 68 -34.12 11.34 16.38
CA ALA A 68 -34.13 10.90 17.77
C ALA A 68 -34.48 12.04 18.75
N TRP A 69 -34.03 13.26 18.46
CA TRP A 69 -34.37 14.43 19.29
C TRP A 69 -35.79 14.94 19.08
N GLN A 70 -36.35 14.84 17.88
CA GLN A 70 -37.75 15.20 17.62
C GLN A 70 -38.76 14.21 18.23
N LYS A 71 -38.32 12.98 18.54
CA LYS A 71 -39.16 11.94 19.14
C LYS A 71 -39.24 12.01 20.67
N ARG A 72 -38.55 12.97 21.30
CA ARG A 72 -38.54 13.20 22.75
C ARG A 72 -39.48 14.33 23.15
#